data_AF-A0A2D4NLF2-F1
#
_entry.id   AF-A0A2D4NLF2-F1
#
_cell.length_a   1.000
_cell.length_b   1.000
_cell.length_c   1.000
_cell.angle_alpha   90.00
_cell.angle_beta   90.00
_cell.angle_gamma   90.00
#
_symmetry.space_group_name_H-M   'P 1'
#
loop_
_entity.id
_entity.type
_entity.pdbx_description
1 polymer ?
#
loop_
_entity_poly.entity_id
_entity_poly.type
_entity_poly.pdbx_seq_one_letter_code
_entity_poly.pdbx_strand_id
1 'polypeptide(L)'
;CVAHPGLGILGDFNANIDKTMDYKAENKKIMRKVLPKIFHDLAKEAKIYDAWREHHPSKKQFTFYSNRHQSWSRLGVVWMPKKLISEIIEIEIEPSLWADHSYIRCSWKGRPKIQRGALQRTILKEEEFKIKLEKKMKLFFEENKEEDTSL
;
A
#
# COMPACT_ATOMS: atom_id res chain seq x y z
N CYS A 1 -12.32 16.37 -12.59
CA CYS A 1 -11.83 15.92 -11.26
C CYS A 1 -10.39 16.36 -11.10
N VAL A 2 -10.13 17.41 -10.32
CA VAL A 2 -8.76 17.93 -10.14
C VAL A 2 -8.13 17.21 -8.96
N ALA A 3 -7.09 16.42 -9.20
CA ALA A 3 -6.32 15.77 -8.14
C ALA A 3 -5.73 16.85 -7.22
N HIS A 4 -6.04 16.77 -5.92
CA HIS A 4 -5.46 17.64 -4.90
C HIS A 4 -3.92 17.49 -4.91
N PRO A 5 -3.12 18.56 -4.76
CA PRO A 5 -1.66 18.54 -4.91
C PRO A 5 -0.87 17.73 -3.86
N GLY A 6 -1.53 16.82 -3.13
CA GLY A 6 -0.94 15.99 -2.09
C GLY A 6 -1.48 14.55 -2.03
N LEU A 7 -2.25 14.09 -3.02
CA LEU A 7 -2.82 12.74 -3.01
C LEU A 7 -1.85 11.74 -3.66
N GLY A 8 -1.42 10.74 -2.91
CA GLY A 8 -0.76 9.54 -3.42
C GLY A 8 -1.66 8.32 -3.25
N ILE A 9 -1.50 7.32 -4.11
CA ILE A 9 -2.20 6.04 -4.05
C ILE A 9 -1.15 4.98 -3.73
N LEU A 10 -1.35 4.24 -2.64
CA LEU A 10 -0.51 3.11 -2.25
C LEU A 10 -1.39 1.88 -2.10
N GLY A 11 -0.94 0.76 -2.66
CA GLY A 11 -1.63 -0.51 -2.49
C GLY A 11 -1.05 -1.63 -3.33
N ASP A 12 -1.68 -2.79 -3.19
CA ASP A 12 -1.48 -3.94 -4.06
C ASP A 12 -2.48 -3.88 -5.22
N PHE A 13 -1.96 -3.77 -6.44
CA PHE A 13 -2.77 -3.67 -7.66
C PHE A 13 -3.08 -5.03 -8.29
N ASN A 14 -2.51 -6.13 -7.77
CA ASN A 14 -2.65 -7.48 -8.31
C ASN A 14 -2.36 -7.59 -9.82
N ALA A 15 -1.53 -6.68 -10.34
CA ALA A 15 -1.14 -6.59 -11.72
C ALA A 15 0.24 -5.94 -11.84
N ASN A 16 1.05 -6.43 -12.77
CA ASN A 16 2.35 -5.84 -13.05
C ASN A 16 2.18 -4.52 -13.84
N ILE A 17 3.07 -3.57 -13.65
CA ILE A 17 3.10 -2.34 -14.45
C ILE A 17 3.84 -2.61 -15.76
N ASP A 18 5.06 -3.14 -15.67
CA ASP A 18 5.87 -3.51 -16.81
C ASP A 18 6.08 -5.03 -16.91
N LYS A 19 5.87 -5.60 -18.11
CA LYS A 19 5.99 -7.05 -18.36
C LYS A 19 7.39 -7.61 -18.14
N THR A 20 8.41 -6.78 -18.21
CA THR A 20 9.83 -7.17 -18.25
C THR A 20 10.60 -6.73 -17.00
N MET A 21 10.21 -5.60 -16.42
CA MET A 21 10.86 -5.00 -15.26
C MET A 21 10.18 -5.38 -13.95
N ASP A 22 8.88 -5.68 -13.98
CA ASP A 22 8.07 -5.96 -12.79
C ASP A 22 7.63 -7.42 -12.70
N TYR A 23 8.08 -8.26 -13.63
CA TYR A 23 7.78 -9.69 -13.65
C TYR A 23 9.01 -10.51 -14.04
N LYS A 24 9.23 -11.60 -13.32
CA LYS A 24 10.26 -12.59 -13.62
C LYS A 24 9.71 -13.98 -13.34
N ALA A 25 9.78 -14.87 -14.33
CA ALA A 25 9.38 -16.27 -14.19
C ALA A 25 10.40 -17.19 -14.85
N GLU A 26 10.54 -18.40 -14.33
CA GLU A 26 11.33 -19.45 -14.97
C GLU A 26 10.65 -19.92 -16.25
N ASN A 27 9.33 -20.14 -16.19
CA ASN A 27 8.54 -20.51 -17.35
C ASN A 27 7.97 -19.28 -18.07
N LYS A 28 8.62 -18.90 -19.19
CA LYS A 28 8.21 -17.75 -20.02
C LYS A 28 6.83 -17.89 -20.66
N LYS A 29 6.22 -19.09 -20.69
CA LYS A 29 4.86 -19.29 -21.20
C LYS A 29 3.80 -18.74 -20.26
N ILE A 30 4.10 -18.62 -18.96
CA ILE A 30 3.16 -18.11 -17.96
C ILE A 30 3.24 -16.58 -17.94
N MET A 31 2.29 -15.94 -18.61
CA MET A 31 2.12 -14.50 -18.57
C MET A 31 1.26 -14.07 -17.37
N ARG A 32 1.69 -13.03 -16.66
CA ARG A 32 0.87 -12.40 -15.62
C ARG A 32 0.09 -11.21 -16.16
N LYS A 33 -0.98 -10.88 -15.47
CA LYS A 33 -1.80 -9.69 -15.73
C LYS A 33 -0.92 -8.45 -15.60
N VAL A 34 -1.07 -7.56 -16.58
CA VAL A 34 -0.44 -6.23 -16.59
C VAL A 34 -1.55 -5.20 -16.48
N LEU A 35 -1.26 -4.06 -15.88
CA LEU A 35 -2.22 -2.97 -15.81
C LEU A 35 -2.71 -2.59 -17.22
N PRO A 36 -4.02 -2.38 -17.39
CA PRO A 36 -4.58 -2.04 -18.69
C PRO A 36 -4.11 -0.65 -19.12
N LYS A 37 -4.03 -0.42 -20.43
CA LYS A 37 -3.62 0.87 -21.01
C LYS A 37 -4.41 2.05 -20.42
N ILE A 38 -5.71 1.87 -20.20
CA ILE A 38 -6.58 2.90 -19.61
C ILE A 38 -6.09 3.38 -18.24
N PHE A 39 -5.48 2.49 -17.44
CA PHE A 39 -4.91 2.88 -16.16
C PHE A 39 -3.71 3.81 -16.36
N HIS A 40 -2.83 3.50 -17.32
CA HIS A 40 -1.68 4.37 -17.64
C HIS A 40 -2.12 5.72 -18.18
N ASP A 41 -3.17 5.75 -19.02
CA ASP A 41 -3.73 6.99 -19.54
C ASP A 41 -4.32 7.85 -18.41
N LEU A 42 -5.07 7.24 -17.49
CA LEU A 42 -5.61 7.92 -16.30
C LEU A 42 -4.51 8.40 -15.35
N ALA A 43 -3.47 7.59 -15.10
CA ALA A 43 -2.34 7.97 -14.26
C ALA A 43 -1.59 9.17 -14.86
N LYS A 44 -1.41 9.18 -16.18
CA LYS A 44 -0.82 10.29 -16.93
C LYS A 44 -1.68 11.56 -16.84
N GLU A 45 -2.99 11.45 -17.01
CA GLU A 45 -3.93 12.57 -16.88
C GLU A 45 -3.93 13.13 -15.45
N ALA A 46 -3.94 12.25 -14.45
CA ALA A 46 -3.85 12.60 -13.04
C ALA A 46 -2.45 13.12 -12.62
N LYS A 47 -1.46 13.05 -13.51
CA LYS A 47 -0.06 13.44 -13.28
C LYS A 47 0.55 12.73 -12.06
N ILE A 48 0.23 11.44 -11.89
CA ILE A 48 0.82 10.56 -10.88
C ILE A 48 1.74 9.53 -11.55
N TYR A 49 2.81 9.17 -10.85
CA TYR A 49 3.88 8.32 -11.35
C TYR A 49 4.26 7.29 -10.29
N ASP A 50 4.78 6.15 -10.73
CA ASP A 50 5.27 5.11 -9.83
C ASP A 50 6.56 5.60 -9.14
N ALA A 51 6.42 5.99 -7.88
CA ALA A 51 7.49 6.59 -7.10
C ALA A 51 8.69 5.66 -6.96
N TRP A 52 8.48 4.34 -6.79
CA TRP A 52 9.59 3.41 -6.65
C TRP A 52 10.37 3.30 -7.97
N ARG A 53 9.66 3.21 -9.10
CA ARG A 53 10.28 3.12 -10.43
C ARG A 53 11.01 4.40 -10.84
N GLU A 54 10.51 5.57 -10.47
CA GLU A 54 11.18 6.86 -10.72
C GLU A 54 12.54 6.94 -10.00
N HIS A 55 12.65 6.38 -8.79
CA HIS A 55 13.92 6.30 -8.04
C HIS A 55 14.81 5.14 -8.50
N HIS A 56 14.21 4.07 -9.05
CA HIS A 56 14.90 2.84 -9.45
C HIS A 56 14.60 2.43 -10.90
N PRO A 57 15.03 3.23 -11.90
CA PRO A 57 14.62 3.02 -13.29
C PRO A 57 15.06 1.67 -13.87
N SER A 58 16.23 1.17 -13.47
CA SER A 58 16.83 -0.07 -13.99
C SER A 58 16.77 -1.26 -13.02
N LYS A 59 16.45 -1.03 -11.73
CA LYS A 59 16.46 -2.09 -10.70
C LYS A 59 15.30 -3.05 -10.93
N LYS A 60 15.56 -4.36 -10.86
CA LYS A 60 14.53 -5.40 -10.87
C LYS A 60 14.39 -5.97 -9.47
N GLN A 61 13.34 -5.53 -8.78
CA GLN A 61 13.01 -5.98 -7.43
C GLN A 61 11.49 -6.15 -7.33
N PHE A 62 11.07 -7.08 -6.49
CA PHE A 62 9.72 -7.63 -6.51
C PHE A 62 9.12 -7.59 -5.11
N THR A 63 7.79 -7.52 -5.03
CA THR A 63 7.06 -7.50 -3.75
C THR A 63 6.40 -8.83 -3.42
N PHE A 64 6.30 -9.75 -4.38
CA PHE A 64 5.56 -10.99 -4.20
C PHE A 64 6.24 -12.16 -4.94
N TYR A 65 6.23 -13.33 -4.30
CA TYR A 65 6.60 -14.59 -4.91
C TYR A 65 5.42 -15.55 -4.99
N SER A 66 5.23 -16.16 -6.15
CA SER A 66 4.16 -17.13 -6.37
C SER A 66 4.73 -18.54 -6.51
N ASN A 67 4.56 -19.35 -5.47
CA ASN A 67 5.00 -20.75 -5.45
C ASN A 67 4.41 -21.57 -6.62
N ARG A 68 3.11 -21.42 -6.90
CA ARG A 68 2.44 -22.15 -7.99
C ARG A 68 3.08 -21.91 -9.36
N HIS A 69 3.55 -20.68 -9.59
CA HIS A 69 4.02 -20.25 -10.91
C HIS A 69 5.54 -20.06 -10.96
N GLN A 70 6.25 -20.33 -9.86
CA GLN A 70 7.68 -20.09 -9.69
C GLN A 70 8.09 -18.73 -10.27
N SER A 71 7.36 -17.69 -9.85
CA SER A 71 7.50 -16.36 -10.43
C SER A 71 7.41 -15.23 -9.41
N TRP A 72 8.16 -14.18 -9.70
CA TRP A 72 8.28 -12.96 -8.93
C TRP A 72 7.54 -11.83 -9.63
N SER A 73 6.78 -11.05 -8.86
CA SER A 73 5.99 -9.91 -9.34
C SER A 73 6.18 -8.70 -8.42
N ARG A 74 6.18 -7.50 -9.00
CA ARG A 74 6.08 -6.24 -8.24
C ARG A 74 4.64 -5.76 -8.30
N LEU A 75 3.87 -6.14 -7.27
CA LEU A 75 2.42 -5.90 -7.16
C LEU A 75 2.10 -4.71 -6.24
N GLY A 76 2.95 -4.49 -5.24
CA GLY A 76 2.91 -3.30 -4.40
C GLY A 76 3.43 -2.10 -5.18
N VAL A 77 2.64 -1.02 -5.24
CA VAL A 77 3.01 0.20 -5.99
C VAL A 77 2.63 1.44 -5.19
N VAL A 78 3.48 2.46 -5.28
CA VAL A 78 3.25 3.81 -4.76
C VAL A 78 3.12 4.78 -5.94
N TRP A 79 1.92 5.25 -6.24
CA TRP A 79 1.67 6.28 -7.26
C TRP A 79 1.56 7.66 -6.63
N MET A 80 2.39 8.61 -7.05
CA MET A 80 2.42 9.96 -6.46
C MET A 80 2.70 11.05 -7.51
N PRO A 81 2.24 12.29 -7.28
CA PRO A 81 2.64 13.44 -8.09
C PRO A 81 4.16 13.67 -8.02
N LYS A 82 4.77 14.11 -9.14
CA LYS A 82 6.23 14.41 -9.22
C LYS A 82 6.73 15.30 -8.09
N LYS A 83 5.92 16.26 -7.65
CA LYS A 83 6.28 17.14 -6.53
C LYS A 83 6.56 16.36 -5.24
N LEU A 84 5.70 15.40 -4.88
CA LEU A 84 5.92 14.57 -3.70
C LEU A 84 7.08 13.59 -3.89
N ILE A 85 7.23 13.04 -5.11
CA ILE A 85 8.36 12.16 -5.44
C ILE A 85 9.70 12.89 -5.22
N SER A 86 9.78 14.18 -5.55
CA SER A 86 10.97 14.99 -5.32
C SER A 86 11.27 15.29 -3.84
N GLU A 87 10.30 15.07 -2.95
CA GLU A 87 10.46 15.20 -1.51
C GLU A 87 10.85 13.88 -0.83
N ILE A 88 10.84 12.75 -1.55
CA ILE A 88 11.29 11.45 -1.07
C ILE A 88 12.79 11.51 -0.79
N ILE A 89 13.17 11.06 0.40
CA ILE A 89 14.56 10.90 0.84
C ILE A 89 15.06 9.52 0.42
N GLU A 90 14.24 8.48 0.64
CA GLU A 90 14.57 7.10 0.33
C GLU A 90 13.29 6.29 0.10
N ILE A 91 13.29 5.40 -0.89
CA ILE A 91 12.19 4.47 -1.15
C ILE A 91 12.71 3.08 -1.54
N GLU A 92 12.51 2.07 -0.70
CA GLU A 92 13.05 0.73 -0.93
C GLU A 92 11.98 -0.36 -0.76
N ILE A 93 12.18 -1.49 -1.43
CA ILE A 93 11.40 -2.71 -1.19
C ILE A 93 12.17 -3.55 -0.17
N GLU A 94 11.52 -3.95 0.91
CA GLU A 94 12.14 -4.73 1.98
C GLU A 94 11.35 -6.02 2.24
N PRO A 95 12.05 -7.15 2.43
CA PRO A 95 11.40 -8.43 2.65
C PRO A 95 10.59 -8.41 3.94
N SER A 96 9.41 -9.02 3.91
CA SER A 96 8.61 -9.29 5.11
C SER A 96 8.91 -10.69 5.63
N LEU A 97 9.03 -10.82 6.95
CA LEU A 97 9.13 -12.12 7.63
C LEU A 97 7.75 -12.73 7.97
N TRP A 98 6.70 -11.90 7.96
CA TRP A 98 5.38 -12.24 8.51
C TRP A 98 4.30 -12.32 7.44
N ALA A 99 4.55 -11.77 6.26
CA ALA A 99 3.62 -11.72 5.15
C ALA A 99 4.25 -12.36 3.90
N ASP A 100 3.39 -12.89 3.02
CA ASP A 100 3.76 -13.37 1.70
C ASP A 100 4.16 -12.24 0.73
N HIS A 101 3.94 -10.98 1.15
CA HIS A 101 4.34 -9.78 0.44
C HIS A 101 5.46 -9.02 1.17
N SER A 102 6.48 -8.60 0.42
CA SER A 102 7.47 -7.60 0.82
C SER A 102 6.83 -6.21 0.84
N TYR A 103 7.24 -5.35 1.77
CA TYR A 103 6.69 -4.00 1.91
C TYR A 103 7.55 -2.95 1.22
N ILE A 104 6.95 -1.79 0.91
CA ILE A 104 7.66 -0.62 0.38
C ILE A 104 7.87 0.36 1.53
N ARG A 105 9.13 0.56 1.93
CA ARG A 105 9.52 1.60 2.90
C ARG A 105 9.77 2.89 2.13
N CYS A 106 9.00 3.94 2.43
CA CYS A 106 9.16 5.25 1.82
C CYS A 106 9.34 6.31 2.92
N SER A 107 10.45 7.04 2.87
CA SER A 107 10.73 8.19 3.73
C SER A 107 10.76 9.46 2.88
N TRP A 108 10.14 10.53 3.37
CA TRP A 108 10.12 11.83 2.69
C TRP A 108 10.30 12.95 3.69
N LYS A 109 10.72 14.13 3.21
CA LYS A 109 11.04 15.32 4.05
C LYS A 109 9.90 15.73 4.98
N GLY A 110 8.66 15.40 4.59
CA GLY A 110 7.47 15.64 5.39
C GLY A 110 7.14 17.13 5.56
N ARG A 111 6.06 17.39 6.30
CA ARG A 111 5.78 18.68 6.90
C ARG A 111 5.86 18.53 8.41
N PRO A 112 6.08 19.63 9.17
CA PRO A 112 5.99 19.58 10.62
C PRO A 112 4.68 18.90 11.03
N LYS A 113 4.76 17.95 11.96
CA LYS A 113 3.59 17.24 12.49
C LYS A 113 2.62 18.30 13.03
N ILE A 114 1.51 18.51 12.33
CA ILE A 114 0.32 19.09 12.96
C ILE A 114 -0.18 17.99 13.90
N GLN A 115 -0.22 18.24 15.20
CA GLN A 115 -0.87 17.33 16.14
C GLN A 115 -2.34 17.16 15.69
N ARG A 116 -2.63 16.08 14.97
CA ARG A 116 -4.00 15.64 14.76
C ARG A 116 -4.50 15.12 16.10
N GLY A 117 -5.70 15.59 16.48
CA GLY A 117 -6.25 15.49 17.82
C GLY A 117 -5.91 14.19 18.52
N ALA A 118 -5.15 14.30 19.61
CA ALA A 118 -5.12 13.24 20.60
C ALA A 118 -6.56 12.96 21.01
N LEU A 119 -6.91 11.69 21.19
CA LEU A 119 -8.21 11.32 21.76
C LEU A 119 -8.43 12.16 23.02
N GLN A 120 -9.54 12.90 23.06
CA GLN A 120 -9.80 13.82 24.16
C GLN A 120 -9.94 13.00 25.44
N ARG A 121 -8.90 13.03 26.28
CA ARG A 121 -8.79 12.17 27.48
C ARG A 121 -9.96 12.38 28.46
N THR A 122 -10.64 13.51 28.37
CA THR A 122 -11.85 13.80 29.13
C THR A 122 -13.00 12.86 28.79
N ILE A 123 -13.19 12.51 27.52
CA ILE A 123 -14.23 11.58 27.06
C ILE A 123 -14.02 10.18 27.65
N LEU A 124 -12.76 9.77 27.84
CA LEU A 124 -12.43 8.50 28.50
C LEU A 124 -12.77 8.47 30.00
N LYS A 125 -13.00 9.62 30.62
CA LYS A 125 -13.38 9.74 32.02
C LYS A 125 -14.90 9.80 32.21
N GLU A 126 -15.65 10.07 31.15
CA GLU A 126 -17.11 10.12 31.19
C GLU A 126 -17.68 8.72 31.42
N GLU A 127 -18.44 8.56 32.50
CA GLU A 127 -18.94 7.24 32.92
C GLU A 127 -19.93 6.66 31.90
N GLU A 128 -20.76 7.51 31.28
CA GLU A 128 -21.66 7.11 30.19
C GLU A 128 -20.89 6.56 28.98
N PHE A 129 -19.73 7.14 28.65
CA PHE A 129 -18.90 6.68 27.56
C PHE A 129 -18.29 5.30 27.88
N LYS A 130 -17.81 5.08 29.12
CA LYS A 130 -17.29 3.78 29.55
C LYS A 130 -18.36 2.70 29.48
N ILE A 131 -19.56 2.95 30.01
CA ILE A 131 -20.68 1.99 29.96
C ILE A 131 -21.04 1.66 28.50
N LYS A 132 -21.09 2.67 27.64
CA LYS A 132 -21.36 2.48 26.20
C LYS A 132 -20.25 1.69 25.51
N LEU A 133 -18.99 1.96 25.83
CA LEU A 133 -17.84 1.26 25.29
C LEU A 133 -17.83 -0.20 25.73
N GLU A 134 -18.04 -0.48 27.02
CA GLU A 134 -18.14 -1.83 27.56
C GLU A 134 -19.28 -2.61 26.91
N LYS A 135 -20.46 -2.02 26.78
CA LYS A 135 -21.61 -2.66 26.12
C LYS A 135 -21.30 -3.00 24.66
N LYS A 136 -20.64 -2.10 23.94
CA LYS A 136 -20.23 -2.33 22.55
C LYS A 136 -19.12 -3.37 22.43
N MET A 137 -18.16 -3.39 23.35
CA MET A 137 -17.10 -4.41 23.36
C MET A 137 -17.67 -5.79 23.65
N LYS A 138 -18.58 -5.91 24.63
CA LYS A 138 -19.29 -7.17 24.91
C LYS A 138 -20.06 -7.65 23.67
N LEU A 139 -20.83 -6.77 23.05
CA LEU A 139 -21.56 -7.09 21.82
C LEU A 139 -20.60 -7.58 20.71
N PHE A 140 -19.47 -6.90 20.52
CA PHE A 140 -18.46 -7.30 19.54
C PHE A 140 -17.94 -8.72 19.79
N PHE A 141 -17.57 -9.07 21.02
CA PHE A 141 -17.12 -10.44 21.35
C PHE A 141 -18.25 -11.47 21.33
N GLU A 142 -19.50 -11.04 21.54
CA GLU A 142 -20.66 -11.92 21.45
C GLU A 142 -21.02 -12.27 20.01
N GLU A 143 -20.88 -11.31 19.09
CA GLU A 143 -21.19 -11.45 17.67
C GLU A 143 -20.03 -12.08 16.88
N ASN A 144 -18.78 -11.79 17.24
CA ASN A 144 -17.60 -12.34 16.56
C ASN A 144 -17.10 -13.64 17.23
N LYS A 145 -17.98 -14.65 17.32
CA LYS A 145 -17.67 -15.99 17.86
C LYS A 145 -17.28 -17.02 16.80
N GLU A 146 -17.27 -16.65 15.52
CA GLU A 146 -16.94 -17.60 14.45
C GLU A 146 -15.45 -17.93 14.43
N GLU A 147 -15.13 -19.22 14.32
CA GLU A 147 -13.77 -19.79 14.29
C GLU A 147 -12.95 -19.37 13.05
N ASP A 148 -13.53 -18.59 12.12
CA ASP A 148 -12.91 -18.19 10.85
C ASP A 148 -11.99 -16.97 10.95
N THR A 149 -11.72 -16.47 12.15
CA THR A 149 -10.65 -15.46 12.36
C THR A 149 -9.48 -16.09 13.09
N SER A 150 -8.64 -16.80 12.34
CA SER A 150 -7.33 -17.24 12.81
C SER A 150 -6.48 -16.01 13.14
N LEU A 151 -5.97 -15.95 14.39
CA LEU A 151 -4.92 -15.01 14.81
C LEU A 151 -3.57 -15.36 14.19
#